data_AF-A0A839EWR5-F1
#
_entry.id   AF-A0A839EWR5-F1
#
_cell.length_a   1.000
_cell.length_b   1.000
_cell.length_c   1.000
_cell.angle_alpha   90.00
_cell.angle_beta   90.00
_cell.angle_gamma   90.00
#
_symmetry.space_group_name_H-M   'P 1'
#
loop_
_entity.id
_entity.type
_entity.pdbx_description
1 polymer ?
#
loop_
_entity_poly.entity_id
_entity_poly.type
_entity_poly.pdbx_seq_one_letter_code
_entity_poly.pdbx_strand_id
1 'polypeptide(L)'
;MIAKLLQPFLIPIAFVAGLLLMFCGYGLYDTWLAYPAVKKEALQGYVLETTLIAKQAELDAVRRQIGLQMIAQSQFETVLKHVQELADANQAQNAQEIADYEKKLADAGRSCPIDADDIKWLRNSK
;
A
#
# COMPACT_ATOMS: atom_id res chain seq x y z
N MET A 1 33.61 -78.91 -28.06
CA MET A 1 34.53 -78.60 -26.94
C MET A 1 34.63 -77.09 -26.64
N ILE A 2 34.58 -76.21 -27.66
CA ILE A 2 34.71 -74.74 -27.51
C ILE A 2 33.59 -74.10 -26.66
N ALA A 3 32.35 -74.60 -26.74
CA ALA A 3 31.21 -74.04 -26.00
C ALA A 3 31.32 -74.16 -24.46
N LYS A 4 31.98 -75.22 -23.94
CA LYS A 4 32.19 -75.39 -22.48
C LYS A 4 33.31 -74.48 -21.93
N LEU A 5 34.25 -74.05 -22.77
CA LEU A 5 35.35 -73.16 -22.39
C LEU A 5 34.91 -71.70 -22.20
N LEU A 6 33.83 -71.29 -22.87
CA LEU A 6 33.30 -69.91 -22.83
C LEU A 6 32.20 -69.68 -21.79
N GLN A 7 31.57 -70.75 -21.26
CA GLN A 7 30.55 -70.68 -20.21
C GLN A 7 30.92 -69.87 -18.96
N PRO A 8 32.15 -69.93 -18.38
CA PRO A 8 32.46 -69.16 -17.17
C PRO A 8 32.53 -67.65 -17.40
N PHE A 9 32.71 -67.19 -18.64
CA PHE A 9 32.76 -65.77 -18.98
C PHE A 9 31.39 -65.19 -19.36
N LEU A 10 30.40 -66.03 -19.66
CA LEU A 10 29.09 -65.57 -20.12
C LEU A 10 28.25 -64.95 -19.00
N ILE A 11 28.37 -65.48 -17.78
CA ILE A 11 27.70 -64.97 -16.57
C ILE A 11 28.20 -63.56 -16.19
N PRO A 12 29.51 -63.28 -16.06
CA PRO A 12 29.98 -61.93 -15.74
C PRO A 12 29.66 -60.92 -16.84
N ILE A 13 29.69 -61.31 -18.12
CA ILE A 13 29.29 -60.42 -19.23
C ILE A 13 27.81 -60.06 -19.13
N ALA A 14 26.93 -61.03 -18.87
CA ALA A 14 25.50 -60.77 -18.70
C ALA A 14 25.23 -59.83 -17.50
N PHE A 15 25.99 -59.98 -16.42
CA PHE A 15 25.87 -59.13 -15.23
C PHE A 15 26.31 -57.68 -15.53
N VAL A 16 27.45 -57.52 -16.22
CA VAL A 16 27.94 -56.20 -16.65
C VAL A 16 26.96 -55.55 -17.62
N ALA A 17 26.40 -56.30 -18.57
CA ALA A 17 25.38 -55.80 -19.49
C ALA A 17 24.10 -55.36 -18.77
N GLY A 18 23.65 -56.12 -17.76
CA GLY A 18 22.51 -55.75 -16.92
C GLY A 18 22.75 -54.46 -16.14
N LEU A 19 23.94 -54.31 -15.54
CA LEU A 19 24.32 -53.08 -14.84
C LEU A 19 24.40 -51.88 -15.80
N LEU A 20 24.93 -52.06 -17.00
CA LEU A 20 24.99 -51.01 -18.02
C LEU A 20 23.59 -50.56 -18.44
N LEU A 21 22.67 -51.50 -18.69
CA LEU A 21 21.28 -51.18 -19.02
C LEU A 21 20.57 -50.45 -17.87
N MET A 22 20.84 -50.85 -16.62
CA MET A 22 20.28 -50.17 -15.45
C MET A 22 20.79 -48.73 -15.34
N PHE A 23 22.09 -48.50 -15.50
CA PHE A 23 22.67 -47.14 -15.46
C PHE A 23 22.16 -46.27 -16.62
N CYS A 24 22.10 -46.81 -17.84
CA CYS A 24 21.53 -46.09 -18.99
C CYS A 24 20.05 -45.77 -18.78
N GLY A 25 19.26 -46.72 -18.27
CA GLY A 25 17.85 -46.52 -17.96
C GLY A 25 17.64 -45.45 -16.88
N TYR A 26 18.47 -45.47 -15.83
CA TYR A 26 18.45 -44.45 -14.78
C TYR A 26 18.83 -43.06 -15.29
N GLY A 27 19.90 -42.94 -16.08
CA GLY A 27 20.30 -41.66 -16.68
C GLY A 27 19.24 -41.08 -17.62
N LEU A 28 18.56 -41.94 -18.40
CA LEU A 28 17.44 -41.51 -19.24
C LEU A 28 16.25 -41.06 -18.39
N TYR A 29 15.89 -41.79 -17.34
CA TYR A 29 14.82 -41.40 -16.43
C TYR A 29 15.09 -40.06 -15.76
N ASP A 30 16.30 -39.85 -15.25
CA ASP A 30 16.68 -38.63 -14.56
C ASP A 30 16.64 -37.42 -15.50
N THR A 31 17.21 -37.55 -16.70
CA THR A 31 17.25 -36.46 -17.69
C THR A 31 15.89 -36.13 -18.32
N TRP A 32 15.06 -37.14 -18.61
CA TRP A 32 13.78 -36.93 -19.29
C TRP A 32 12.58 -36.69 -18.38
N LEU A 33 12.56 -37.27 -17.18
CA LEU A 33 11.41 -37.17 -16.27
C LEU A 33 11.74 -36.38 -15.01
N ALA A 34 12.77 -36.76 -14.27
CA ALA A 34 13.01 -36.20 -12.94
C ALA A 34 13.50 -34.73 -13.02
N TYR A 35 14.53 -34.46 -13.82
CA TYR A 35 15.10 -33.12 -13.97
C TYR A 35 14.08 -32.05 -14.43
N PRO A 36 13.27 -32.27 -15.48
CA PRO A 36 12.27 -31.28 -15.86
C PRO A 36 11.14 -31.13 -14.83
N ALA A 37 10.78 -32.18 -14.09
CA ALA A 37 9.78 -32.09 -13.02
C ALA A 37 10.29 -31.25 -11.84
N VAL A 38 11.49 -31.55 -11.35
CA VAL A 38 12.14 -30.81 -10.24
C VAL A 38 12.37 -29.36 -10.63
N LYS A 39 12.80 -29.09 -11.87
CA LYS A 39 12.96 -27.71 -12.37
C LYS A 39 11.64 -26.95 -12.35
N LYS A 40 10.52 -27.57 -12.76
CA LYS A 40 9.20 -26.93 -12.74
C LYS A 40 8.76 -26.62 -11.32
N GLU A 41 8.92 -27.55 -10.40
CA GLU A 41 8.57 -27.37 -8.99
C GLU A 41 9.40 -26.26 -8.33
N ALA A 42 10.72 -26.24 -8.57
CA ALA A 42 11.60 -25.18 -8.09
C ALA A 42 11.22 -23.79 -8.63
N LEU A 43 10.88 -23.70 -9.92
CA LEU A 43 10.39 -22.46 -10.53
C LEU A 43 9.05 -22.01 -9.93
N GLN A 44 8.13 -22.95 -9.68
CA GLN A 44 6.86 -22.63 -9.03
C GLN A 44 7.06 -22.10 -7.61
N GLY A 45 7.96 -22.72 -6.83
CA GLY A 45 8.35 -22.24 -5.50
C GLY A 45 8.91 -20.82 -5.55
N TYR A 46 9.83 -20.56 -6.50
CA TYR A 46 10.40 -19.22 -6.68
C TYR A 46 9.35 -18.17 -7.08
N VAL A 47 8.41 -18.50 -7.96
CA VAL A 47 7.30 -17.60 -8.31
C VAL A 47 6.43 -17.33 -7.08
N LEU A 48 6.16 -18.33 -6.25
CA LEU A 48 5.40 -18.15 -5.01
C LEU A 48 6.14 -17.23 -4.02
N GLU A 49 7.43 -17.42 -3.81
CA GLU A 49 8.24 -16.57 -2.93
C GLU A 49 8.29 -15.12 -3.43
N THR A 50 8.55 -14.93 -4.73
CA THR A 50 8.62 -13.58 -5.32
C THR A 50 7.27 -12.86 -5.25
N THR A 51 6.16 -13.56 -5.50
CA THR A 51 4.82 -12.99 -5.35
C THR A 51 4.50 -12.63 -3.90
N LEU A 52 4.93 -13.44 -2.93
CA LEU A 52 4.78 -13.15 -1.51
C LEU A 52 5.56 -11.88 -1.13
N ILE A 53 6.82 -11.78 -1.55
CA ILE A 53 7.66 -10.60 -1.30
C ILE A 53 7.04 -9.34 -1.94
N ALA A 54 6.55 -9.45 -3.18
CA ALA A 54 5.89 -8.33 -3.86
C ALA A 54 4.64 -7.87 -3.09
N LYS A 55 3.82 -8.81 -2.60
CA LYS A 55 2.63 -8.49 -1.79
C LYS A 55 2.98 -7.90 -0.44
N GLN A 56 4.04 -8.36 0.21
CA GLN A 56 4.53 -7.73 1.44
C GLN A 56 5.01 -6.30 1.20
N ALA A 57 5.72 -6.05 0.10
CA ALA A 57 6.15 -4.70 -0.27
C ALA A 57 4.97 -3.76 -0.56
N GLU A 58 3.93 -4.24 -1.25
CA GLU A 58 2.68 -3.50 -1.45
C GLU A 58 2.01 -3.15 -0.11
N LEU A 59 1.90 -4.10 0.82
CA LEU A 59 1.31 -3.87 2.14
C LEU A 59 2.11 -2.85 2.96
N ASP A 60 3.44 -2.92 2.92
CA ASP A 60 4.30 -1.96 3.64
C ASP A 60 4.21 -0.55 3.03
N ALA A 61 4.07 -0.44 1.70
CA ALA A 61 3.81 0.84 1.05
C ALA A 61 2.46 1.44 1.51
N VAL A 62 1.39 0.62 1.53
CA VAL A 62 0.07 1.05 2.01
C VAL A 62 0.11 1.46 3.48
N ARG A 63 0.78 0.70 4.35
CA ARG A 63 0.95 1.06 5.77
C ARG A 63 1.64 2.41 5.96
N ARG A 64 2.69 2.69 5.18
CA ARG A 64 3.36 4.01 5.21
C ARG A 64 2.41 5.12 4.79
N GLN A 65 1.63 4.92 3.73
CA GLN A 65 0.64 5.90 3.27
C GLN A 65 -0.43 6.18 4.33
N ILE A 66 -0.96 5.14 4.97
CA ILE A 66 -1.92 5.29 6.08
C ILE A 66 -1.30 6.08 7.24
N GLY A 67 -0.06 5.76 7.62
CA GLY A 67 0.66 6.50 8.67
C GLY A 67 0.81 7.98 8.34
N LEU A 68 1.17 8.33 7.09
CA LEU A 68 1.25 9.72 6.63
C LEU A 68 -0.11 10.42 6.66
N GLN A 69 -1.18 9.73 6.26
CA GLN A 69 -2.54 10.27 6.32
C GLN A 69 -3.00 10.54 7.75
N MET A 70 -2.71 9.65 8.70
CA MET A 70 -3.04 9.87 10.11
C MET A 70 -2.33 11.09 10.69
N ILE A 71 -1.04 11.28 10.35
CA ILE A 71 -0.29 12.48 10.76
C ILE A 71 -0.93 13.73 10.18
N ALA A 72 -1.22 13.74 8.87
CA ALA A 72 -1.85 14.87 8.21
C ALA A 72 -3.22 15.21 8.84
N GLN A 73 -4.06 14.19 9.09
CA GLN A 73 -5.36 14.36 9.72
C GLN A 73 -5.25 15.00 11.12
N SER A 74 -4.31 14.53 11.95
CA SER A 74 -4.10 15.11 13.29
C SER A 74 -3.70 16.59 13.25
N GLN A 75 -2.92 16.99 12.24
CA GLN A 75 -2.54 18.39 12.03
C GLN A 75 -3.75 19.21 11.57
N PHE A 76 -4.56 18.69 10.65
CA PHE A 76 -5.79 19.36 10.21
C PHE A 76 -6.79 19.56 11.34
N GLU A 77 -6.97 18.59 12.23
CA GLU A 77 -7.85 18.73 13.41
C GLU A 77 -7.38 19.86 14.33
N THR A 78 -6.07 19.99 14.52
CA THR A 78 -5.50 21.07 15.34
C THR A 78 -5.71 22.44 14.70
N VAL A 79 -5.48 22.55 13.39
CA VAL A 79 -5.71 23.80 12.64
C VAL A 79 -7.20 24.17 12.66
N LEU A 80 -8.10 23.21 12.46
CA LEU A 80 -9.55 23.45 12.47
C LEU A 80 -10.01 23.99 13.82
N LYS A 81 -9.55 23.41 14.93
CA LYS A 81 -9.86 23.92 16.28
C LYS A 81 -9.38 25.36 16.44
N HIS A 82 -8.15 25.64 16.04
CA HIS A 82 -7.60 26.99 16.19
C HIS A 82 -8.35 28.02 15.32
N VAL A 83 -8.74 27.64 14.10
CA VAL A 83 -9.56 28.51 13.23
C VAL A 83 -10.95 28.75 13.82
N GLN A 84 -11.57 27.75 14.43
CA GLN A 84 -12.85 27.90 15.12
C GLN A 84 -12.74 28.82 16.32
N GLU A 85 -11.74 28.61 17.20
CA GLU A 85 -11.48 29.47 18.35
C GLU A 85 -11.24 30.93 17.93
N LEU A 86 -10.48 31.15 16.86
CA LEU A 86 -10.22 32.48 16.34
C LEU A 86 -11.47 33.12 15.72
N ALA A 87 -12.31 32.34 15.04
CA ALA A 87 -13.58 32.80 14.50
C ALA A 87 -14.55 33.21 15.63
N ASP A 88 -14.66 32.40 16.68
CA ASP A 88 -15.50 32.67 17.85
C ASP A 88 -15.01 33.92 18.60
N ALA A 89 -13.70 34.05 18.80
CA ALA A 89 -13.09 35.22 19.42
C ALA A 89 -13.35 36.50 18.59
N ASN A 90 -13.15 36.44 17.28
CA ASN A 90 -13.44 37.56 16.37
C ASN A 90 -14.93 37.92 16.38
N GLN A 91 -15.83 36.93 16.42
CA GLN A 91 -17.27 37.18 16.50
C GLN A 91 -17.64 37.87 17.82
N ALA A 92 -17.08 37.41 18.94
CA ALA A 92 -17.31 38.04 20.25
C ALA A 92 -16.77 39.48 20.27
N GLN A 93 -15.58 39.72 19.71
CA GLN A 93 -14.97 41.03 19.65
C GLN A 93 -15.77 41.99 18.76
N ASN A 94 -16.16 41.54 17.57
CA ASN A 94 -17.03 42.31 16.66
C ASN A 94 -18.38 42.65 17.31
N ALA A 95 -18.98 41.73 18.06
CA ALA A 95 -20.24 41.99 18.75
C ALA A 95 -20.10 43.08 19.83
N GLN A 96 -18.99 43.08 20.57
CA GLN A 96 -18.69 44.15 21.54
C GLN A 96 -18.45 45.48 20.84
N GLU A 97 -17.65 45.50 19.77
CA GLU A 97 -17.39 46.71 18.99
C GLU A 97 -18.68 47.30 18.42
N ILE A 98 -19.56 46.47 17.86
CA ILE A 98 -20.87 46.91 17.35
C ILE A 98 -21.68 47.56 18.47
N ALA A 99 -21.80 46.92 19.64
CA ALA A 99 -22.54 47.47 20.77
C ALA A 99 -21.95 48.81 21.26
N ASP A 100 -20.62 48.93 21.29
CA ASP A 100 -19.93 50.17 21.66
C ASP A 100 -20.15 51.29 20.63
N TYR A 101 -20.14 50.96 19.33
CA TYR A 101 -20.44 51.90 18.26
C TYR A 101 -21.89 52.35 18.28
N GLU A 102 -22.83 51.43 18.49
CA GLU A 102 -24.25 51.73 18.64
C GLU A 102 -24.49 52.68 19.82
N LYS A 103 -23.83 52.45 20.95
CA LYS A 103 -23.91 53.33 22.12
C LYS A 103 -23.38 54.74 21.82
N LYS A 104 -22.20 54.85 21.18
CA LYS A 104 -21.63 56.15 20.79
C LYS A 104 -22.53 56.91 19.82
N LEU A 105 -23.21 56.23 18.90
CA LEU A 105 -24.16 56.84 17.97
C LEU A 105 -25.41 57.35 18.71
N ALA A 106 -25.94 56.56 19.65
CA ALA A 106 -27.05 56.97 20.50
C ALA A 106 -26.70 58.20 21.36
N ASP A 107 -25.52 58.21 21.98
CA ASP A 107 -25.01 59.35 22.78
C ASP A 107 -24.81 60.62 21.93
N ALA A 108 -24.46 60.47 20.65
CA ALA A 108 -24.37 61.57 19.69
C ALA A 108 -25.74 62.05 19.15
N GLY A 109 -26.85 61.51 19.67
CA GLY A 109 -28.21 61.83 19.25
C GLY A 109 -28.58 61.27 17.86
N ARG A 110 -27.78 60.36 17.31
CA ARG A 110 -28.02 59.68 16.04
C ARG A 110 -28.53 58.26 16.34
N SER A 111 -29.84 58.12 16.56
CA SER A 111 -30.43 56.83 16.94
C SER A 111 -31.00 56.01 15.78
N CYS A 112 -30.65 56.30 14.52
CA CYS A 112 -31.18 55.51 13.40
C CYS A 112 -30.38 54.20 13.29
N PRO A 113 -30.97 53.03 13.60
CA PRO A 113 -30.38 51.78 13.20
C PRO A 113 -30.27 51.78 11.68
N ILE A 114 -29.08 51.49 11.15
CA ILE A 114 -28.90 51.22 9.73
C ILE A 114 -29.78 50.02 9.41
N ASP A 115 -30.78 50.18 8.54
CA ASP A 115 -31.69 49.09 8.20
C ASP A 115 -31.11 48.19 7.09
N ALA A 116 -31.82 47.09 6.78
CA ALA A 116 -31.36 46.15 5.76
C ALA A 116 -31.29 46.75 4.34
N ASP A 117 -32.12 47.75 4.03
CA ASP A 117 -32.13 48.49 2.78
C ASP A 117 -30.97 49.49 2.70
N ASP A 118 -30.60 50.13 3.81
CA ASP A 118 -29.40 50.99 3.90
C ASP A 118 -28.12 50.19 3.64
N ILE A 119 -28.01 48.99 4.22
CA ILE A 119 -26.88 48.07 3.98
C ILE A 119 -26.84 47.66 2.49
N LYS A 120 -27.99 47.36 1.90
CA LYS A 120 -28.10 46.98 0.50
C LYS A 120 -27.70 48.12 -0.44
N TRP A 121 -28.06 49.35 -0.10
CA TRP A 121 -27.63 50.55 -0.83
C TRP A 121 -26.12 50.75 -0.75
N LEU A 122 -25.52 50.65 0.44
CA LEU A 122 -24.06 50.75 0.63
C LEU A 122 -23.28 49.65 -0.11
N ARG A 123 -23.83 48.44 -0.21
CA ARG A 123 -23.19 47.32 -0.90
C ARG A 123 -23.23 47.47 -2.43
N ASN A 124 -24.25 48.18 -2.94
CA ASN A 124 -24.49 48.37 -4.37
C ASN A 124 -24.01 49.74 -4.89
N SER A 125 -23.54 50.65 -4.04
CA SER A 125 -23.07 51.99 -4.43
C SER A 125 -21.57 52.06 -4.81
N LYS A 126 -20.96 50.89 -5.10
CA LYS A 126 -19.64 50.83 -5.74
C LYS A 126 -19.72 51.03 -7.24
#